data_AF-F8X1F5-F1
#
_entry.id   AF-F8X1F5-F1
#
_cell.length_a   1.000
_cell.length_b   1.000
_cell.length_c   1.000
_cell.angle_alpha   90.00
_cell.angle_beta   90.00
_cell.angle_gamma   90.00
#
_symmetry.space_group_name_H-M   'P 1'
#
loop_
_entity.id
_entity.type
_entity.pdbx_description
1 polymer ?
#
loop_
_entity_poly.entity_id
_entity_poly.type
_entity_poly.pdbx_seq_one_letter_code
_entity_poly.pdbx_strand_id
1 'polypeptide(L)'
;MIGDYDSETYKILSNLLGIRFAKYLKYSGIELRNIYLVKSLNSNIEFYLVEINDIQIRFRKPSDFIAHFIRLLKSNIEYYDKRYKELTSRQVDEFTDEVAFEMEYKKVDCYKMNQTELLKIMQVHYEKLKEK
;
A
#
# COMPACT_ATOMS: atom_id res chain seq x y z
N MET A 1 -13.94 14.67 0.57
CA MET A 1 -13.28 14.59 -0.75
C MET A 1 -13.03 13.13 -1.09
N ILE A 2 -13.83 12.58 -2.01
CA ILE A 2 -13.64 11.27 -2.64
C ILE A 2 -13.25 11.63 -4.07
N GLY A 3 -11.95 11.68 -4.38
CA GLY A 3 -11.47 12.22 -5.65
C GLY A 3 -10.41 11.38 -6.37
N ASP A 4 -9.55 10.67 -5.64
CA ASP A 4 -8.27 10.22 -6.24
C ASP A 4 -8.18 8.72 -6.58
N TYR A 5 -9.27 7.96 -6.47
CA TYR A 5 -9.31 6.54 -6.86
C TYR A 5 -9.71 6.31 -8.32
N ASP A 6 -9.97 7.40 -9.06
CA ASP A 6 -10.28 7.38 -10.50
C ASP A 6 -9.04 7.58 -11.39
N SER A 7 -7.85 7.61 -10.77
CA SER A 7 -6.59 7.79 -11.50
C SER A 7 -6.35 6.61 -12.44
N GLU A 8 -5.89 6.94 -13.65
CA GLU A 8 -5.59 5.97 -14.70
C GLU A 8 -4.65 4.86 -14.22
N THR A 9 -3.74 5.20 -13.30
CA THR A 9 -2.83 4.27 -12.62
C THR A 9 -3.57 3.11 -11.93
N TYR A 10 -4.66 3.39 -11.21
CA TYR A 10 -5.46 2.32 -10.55
C TYR A 10 -6.12 1.41 -11.57
N LYS A 11 -6.63 1.97 -12.68
CA LYS A 11 -7.30 1.23 -13.75
C LYS A 11 -6.32 0.30 -14.45
N ILE A 12 -5.17 0.82 -14.86
CA ILE A 12 -4.10 0.05 -15.50
C ILE A 12 -3.65 -1.08 -14.58
N LEU A 13 -3.32 -0.78 -13.31
CA LEU A 13 -2.86 -1.81 -12.39
C LEU A 13 -3.94 -2.87 -12.11
N SER A 14 -5.20 -2.45 -11.92
CA SER A 14 -6.31 -3.38 -11.70
C SER A 14 -6.49 -4.34 -12.89
N ASN A 15 -6.33 -3.83 -14.11
CA ASN A 15 -6.38 -4.64 -15.33
C ASN A 15 -5.21 -5.62 -15.43
N LEU A 16 -3.99 -5.16 -15.13
CA LEU A 16 -2.79 -6.02 -15.13
C LEU A 16 -2.90 -7.15 -14.12
N LEU A 17 -3.46 -6.89 -12.93
CA LEU A 17 -3.55 -7.87 -11.86
C LEU A 17 -4.83 -8.72 -11.91
N GLY A 18 -5.87 -8.27 -12.63
CA GLY A 18 -7.21 -8.87 -12.59
C GLY A 18 -7.92 -8.68 -11.25
N ILE A 19 -7.60 -7.61 -10.50
CA ILE A 19 -8.10 -7.34 -9.15
C ILE A 19 -8.61 -5.91 -9.09
N ARG A 20 -9.80 -5.68 -8.51
CA ARG A 20 -10.35 -4.32 -8.29
C ARG A 20 -9.68 -3.64 -7.09
N PHE A 21 -8.46 -3.14 -7.31
CA PHE A 21 -7.56 -2.64 -6.25
C PHE A 21 -8.07 -1.39 -5.53
N ALA A 22 -8.67 -0.46 -6.27
CA ALA A 22 -9.08 0.85 -5.77
C ALA A 22 -9.97 0.79 -4.52
N LYS A 23 -10.89 -0.19 -4.45
CA LYS A 23 -11.80 -0.36 -3.30
C LYS A 23 -11.04 -0.61 -2.00
N TYR A 24 -9.92 -1.31 -2.06
CA TYR A 24 -9.17 -1.75 -0.87
C TYR A 24 -8.12 -0.75 -0.41
N LEU A 25 -7.80 0.25 -1.23
CA LEU A 25 -6.83 1.29 -0.89
C LEU A 25 -7.47 2.46 -0.13
N LYS A 26 -8.80 2.52 -0.09
CA LYS A 26 -9.53 3.59 0.61
C LYS A 26 -9.13 3.66 2.09
N TYR A 27 -8.64 4.82 2.51
CA TYR A 27 -8.16 5.09 3.87
C TYR A 27 -7.01 4.19 4.34
N SER A 28 -6.28 3.54 3.44
CA SER A 28 -5.14 2.70 3.79
C SER A 28 -3.83 3.48 3.99
N GLY A 29 -3.80 4.75 3.61
CA GLY A 29 -2.56 5.54 3.54
C GLY A 29 -1.62 5.12 2.40
N ILE A 30 -2.12 4.33 1.45
CA ILE A 30 -1.40 3.90 0.24
C ILE A 30 -1.99 4.66 -0.96
N GLU A 31 -1.12 5.32 -1.70
CA GLU A 31 -1.45 6.08 -2.90
C GLU A 31 -0.65 5.54 -4.09
N LEU A 32 -1.35 5.16 -5.15
CA LEU A 32 -0.72 4.85 -6.43
C LEU A 32 -0.49 6.13 -7.22
N ARG A 33 0.76 6.54 -7.37
CA ARG A 33 1.12 7.81 -8.04
C ARG A 33 1.19 7.62 -9.54
N ASN A 34 2.02 6.70 -10.01
CA ASN A 34 2.22 6.43 -11.44
C ASN A 34 2.47 4.95 -11.73
N ILE A 35 2.30 4.59 -13.00
CA ILE A 35 2.71 3.30 -13.55
C ILE A 35 3.42 3.50 -14.90
N TYR A 36 4.52 2.78 -15.09
CA TYR A 36 5.34 2.85 -16.28
C TYR A 36 5.53 1.46 -16.89
N LEU A 37 5.59 1.40 -18.21
CA LEU A 37 6.19 0.29 -18.94
C LEU A 37 7.64 0.66 -19.22
N VAL A 38 8.58 -0.10 -18.68
CA VAL A 38 10.01 0.17 -18.77
C VAL A 38 10.70 -0.94 -19.55
N LYS A 39 11.55 -0.56 -20.51
CA LYS A 39 12.33 -1.50 -21.33
C LYS A 39 13.81 -1.40 -20.97
N SER A 40 14.41 -2.54 -20.62
CA SER A 40 15.87 -2.64 -20.45
C SER A 40 16.56 -2.50 -21.80
N LEU A 41 17.49 -1.54 -21.95
CA LEU A 41 18.22 -1.37 -23.21
C LEU A 41 19.25 -2.49 -23.46
N ASN A 42 19.88 -3.01 -22.40
CA ASN A 42 20.87 -4.09 -22.54
C ASN A 42 20.23 -5.44 -22.90
N SER A 43 19.05 -5.73 -22.35
CA SER A 43 18.42 -7.04 -22.51
C SER A 43 17.15 -7.02 -23.35
N ASN A 44 16.68 -5.84 -23.77
CA ASN A 44 15.39 -5.62 -24.42
C ASN A 44 14.17 -6.14 -23.64
N ILE A 45 14.32 -6.50 -22.36
CA ILE A 45 13.22 -7.05 -21.58
C ILE A 45 12.38 -5.92 -20.96
N GLU A 46 11.07 -6.04 -21.10
CA GLU A 46 10.08 -5.14 -20.55
C GLU A 46 9.62 -5.55 -19.15
N PHE A 47 9.20 -4.57 -18.37
CA PHE A 47 8.62 -4.73 -17.04
C PHE A 47 7.78 -3.52 -16.68
N TYR A 48 6.84 -3.72 -15.76
CA TYR A 48 6.07 -2.65 -15.16
C TYR A 48 6.80 -2.09 -13.93
N LEU A 49 6.65 -0.79 -13.72
CA LEU A 49 7.10 -0.08 -12.52
C LEU A 49 5.93 0.73 -11.99
N VAL A 50 5.49 0.46 -10.76
CA VAL A 50 4.45 1.24 -10.09
C VAL A 50 5.05 2.03 -8.95
N GLU A 51 4.71 3.30 -8.88
CA GLU A 51 5.07 4.19 -7.77
C GLU A 51 3.94 4.17 -6.73
N ILE A 52 4.29 3.77 -5.52
CA ILE A 52 3.38 3.65 -4.38
C ILE A 52 3.94 4.52 -3.26
N ASN A 53 3.24 5.60 -2.91
CA ASN A 53 3.79 6.63 -2.04
C ASN A 53 5.20 7.04 -2.53
N ASP A 54 6.23 6.93 -1.69
CA ASP A 54 7.62 7.30 -2.01
C ASP A 54 8.50 6.09 -2.40
N ILE A 55 7.89 4.96 -2.75
CA ILE A 55 8.62 3.76 -3.16
C ILE A 55 8.17 3.24 -4.52
N GLN A 56 8.97 2.34 -5.09
CA GLN A 56 8.70 1.76 -6.41
C GLN A 56 8.64 0.23 -6.34
N ILE A 57 7.63 -0.36 -6.97
CA ILE A 57 7.50 -1.81 -7.17
C ILE A 57 7.68 -2.13 -8.65
N ARG A 58 8.68 -2.94 -8.94
CA ARG A 58 8.96 -3.48 -10.27
C ARG A 58 8.41 -4.90 -10.40
N PHE A 59 7.75 -5.21 -11.51
CA PHE A 59 7.21 -6.55 -11.75
C PHE A 59 7.06 -6.87 -13.24
N ARG A 60 7.04 -8.16 -13.59
CA ARG A 60 6.69 -8.63 -14.94
C ARG A 60 5.38 -9.39 -14.93
N LYS A 61 5.12 -10.14 -13.87
CA LYS A 61 3.90 -10.93 -13.69
C LYS A 61 3.07 -10.39 -12.52
N PRO A 62 1.75 -10.61 -12.50
CA PRO A 62 0.90 -10.24 -11.38
C PRO A 62 1.35 -10.85 -10.05
N SER A 63 1.83 -12.09 -10.06
CA SER A 63 2.36 -12.76 -8.87
C SER A 63 3.58 -12.06 -8.28
N ASP A 64 4.47 -11.54 -9.12
CA ASP A 64 5.64 -10.76 -8.66
C ASP A 64 5.18 -9.49 -7.94
N PHE A 65 4.23 -8.75 -8.54
CA PHE A 65 3.67 -7.55 -7.93
C PHE A 65 3.05 -7.86 -6.57
N ILE A 66 2.15 -8.86 -6.51
CA ILE A 66 1.44 -9.19 -5.27
C ILE A 66 2.42 -9.63 -4.18
N ALA A 67 3.47 -10.39 -4.53
CA ALA A 67 4.51 -10.77 -3.57
C ALA A 67 5.25 -9.54 -3.00
N HIS A 68 5.66 -8.60 -3.86
CA HIS A 68 6.31 -7.36 -3.43
C HIS A 68 5.37 -6.47 -2.61
N PHE A 69 4.10 -6.38 -3.02
CA PHE A 69 3.10 -5.58 -2.33
C PHE A 69 2.73 -6.18 -0.96
N ILE A 70 2.67 -7.51 -0.81
CA ILE A 70 2.53 -8.18 0.49
C ILE A 70 3.69 -7.83 1.43
N ARG A 71 4.93 -7.79 0.93
CA ARG A 71 6.10 -7.40 1.74
C ARG A 71 5.99 -5.94 2.19
N LEU A 72 5.57 -5.04 1.30
CA LEU A 72 5.30 -3.65 1.64
C LEU A 72 4.26 -3.53 2.76
N LEU A 73 3.11 -4.21 2.63
CA LEU A 73 2.04 -4.16 3.62
C LEU A 73 2.51 -4.63 5.00
N LYS A 74 3.26 -5.73 5.06
CA LYS A 74 3.83 -6.22 6.32
C LYS A 74 4.75 -5.18 6.97
N SER A 75 5.67 -4.61 6.20
CA SER A 75 6.58 -3.56 6.68
C SER A 75 5.81 -2.33 7.19
N ASN A 76 4.76 -1.90 6.49
CA ASN A 76 3.94 -0.77 6.90
C ASN A 76 3.15 -1.07 8.17
N ILE A 77 2.57 -2.26 8.30
CA ILE A 77 1.82 -2.68 9.49
C ILE A 77 2.73 -2.69 10.72
N GLU A 78 3.96 -3.23 10.58
CA GLU A 78 4.96 -3.21 11.64
C GLU A 78 5.35 -1.78 12.03
N TYR A 79 5.56 -0.90 11.04
CA TYR A 79 5.81 0.52 11.27
C TYR A 79 4.66 1.20 12.04
N TYR A 80 3.41 1.01 11.61
CA TYR A 80 2.26 1.60 12.27
C TYR A 80 2.01 1.01 13.66
N ASP A 81 2.28 -0.27 13.90
CA ASP A 81 2.20 -0.87 15.23
C ASP A 81 3.21 -0.21 16.19
N LYS A 82 4.45 -0.02 15.73
CA LYS A 82 5.48 0.69 16.51
C LYS A 82 5.06 2.14 16.77
N ARG A 83 4.64 2.87 15.73
CA ARG A 83 4.21 4.26 15.85
C ARG A 83 3.02 4.42 16.80
N TYR A 84 2.05 3.52 16.74
CA TYR A 84 0.91 3.53 17.64
C TYR A 84 1.34 3.35 19.10
N LYS A 85 2.23 2.39 19.37
CA LYS A 85 2.79 2.18 20.71
C LYS A 85 3.55 3.41 21.22
N GLU A 86 4.35 4.04 20.37
CA GLU A 86 5.07 5.28 20.72
C GLU A 86 4.10 6.42 21.07
N LEU A 87 3.04 6.61 20.27
CA LEU A 87 2.03 7.65 20.53
C LEU A 87 1.24 7.32 21.81
N THR A 88 0.83 6.09 22.02
CA THR A 88 -0.01 5.75 23.19
C THR A 88 0.74 5.62 24.52
N SER A 89 2.06 5.52 24.49
CA SER A 89 2.91 5.42 25.71
C SER A 89 3.61 6.73 26.08
N ARG A 90 3.49 7.76 25.26
CA ARG A 90 4.14 9.05 25.50
C ARG A 90 3.48 9.77 26.68
N GLN A 91 4.30 10.25 27.62
CA GLN A 91 3.82 11.20 28.62
C GLN A 91 3.51 12.53 27.92
N VAL A 92 2.29 13.00 28.14
CA VAL A 92 1.77 14.27 27.62
C VAL A 92 2.20 15.37 28.59
N ASP A 93 2.79 16.45 28.08
CA ASP A 93 3.16 17.63 28.89
C ASP A 93 2.27 18.84 28.57
N GLU A 94 2.46 19.94 29.29
CA GLU A 94 1.64 21.16 29.16
C GLU A 94 1.75 21.85 27.78
N PHE A 95 2.72 21.46 26.94
CA PHE A 95 2.91 22.01 25.60
C PHE A 95 2.37 21.08 24.50
N THR A 96 1.83 19.92 24.87
CA THR A 96 1.34 18.94 23.92
C THR A 96 -0.06 19.31 23.45
N ASP A 97 -0.23 19.48 22.14
CA ASP A 97 -1.55 19.57 21.52
C ASP A 97 -2.24 18.19 21.57
N GLU A 98 -3.05 17.98 22.61
CA GLU A 98 -3.76 16.72 22.85
C GLU A 98 -4.67 16.32 21.69
N VAL A 99 -5.28 17.30 21.01
CA VAL A 99 -6.20 17.03 19.88
C VAL A 99 -5.42 16.56 18.67
N ALA A 100 -4.33 17.24 18.32
CA ALA A 100 -3.45 16.81 17.24
C ALA A 100 -2.88 15.42 17.52
N PHE A 101 -2.50 15.17 18.77
CA PHE A 101 -1.96 13.89 19.21
C PHE A 101 -2.99 12.75 19.13
N GLU A 102 -4.23 13.01 19.57
CA GLU A 102 -5.32 12.04 19.51
C GLU A 102 -5.69 11.68 18.07
N MET A 103 -5.73 12.69 17.20
CA MET A 103 -5.95 12.48 15.77
C MET A 103 -4.85 11.63 15.13
N GLU A 104 -3.59 11.80 15.55
CA GLU A 104 -2.46 11.08 14.98
C GLU A 104 -2.56 9.58 15.26
N TYR A 105 -2.77 9.15 16.51
CA TYR A 105 -2.82 7.71 16.80
C TYR A 105 -4.07 7.06 16.20
N LYS A 106 -5.21 7.76 16.13
CA LYS A 106 -6.43 7.27 15.45
C LYS A 106 -6.20 7.08 13.95
N LYS A 107 -5.46 7.99 13.32
CA LYS A 107 -5.08 7.88 11.90
C LYS A 107 -4.17 6.67 11.68
N VAL A 108 -3.16 6.49 12.53
CA VAL A 108 -2.23 5.35 12.47
C VAL A 108 -2.97 4.02 12.64
N ASP A 109 -3.89 3.94 13.60
CA ASP A 109 -4.69 2.74 13.84
C ASP A 109 -5.61 2.40 12.66
N CYS A 110 -6.26 3.41 12.08
CA CYS A 110 -7.07 3.26 10.88
C CYS A 110 -6.25 2.73 9.69
N TYR A 111 -5.05 3.28 9.45
CA TYR A 111 -4.17 2.80 8.38
C TYR A 111 -3.70 1.37 8.62
N LYS A 112 -3.32 1.04 9.85
CA LYS A 112 -2.94 -0.33 10.24
C LYS A 112 -4.06 -1.33 10.00
N MET A 113 -5.29 -1.00 10.42
CA MET A 113 -6.46 -1.86 10.23
C MET A 113 -6.72 -2.11 8.74
N ASN A 114 -6.80 -1.05 7.93
CA ASN A 114 -7.09 -1.16 6.49
C ASN A 114 -5.99 -1.93 5.74
N GLN A 115 -4.71 -1.70 6.07
CA GLN A 115 -3.61 -2.46 5.46
C GLN A 115 -3.58 -3.92 5.89
N THR A 116 -4.02 -4.25 7.11
CA THR A 116 -4.16 -5.63 7.59
C THR A 116 -5.25 -6.38 6.82
N GLU A 117 -6.39 -5.74 6.54
CA GLU A 117 -7.44 -6.32 5.70
C GLU A 117 -6.96 -6.52 4.25
N LEU A 118 -6.33 -5.49 3.69
CA LEU A 118 -5.73 -5.57 2.35
C LEU A 118 -4.69 -6.69 2.24
N LEU A 119 -3.86 -6.90 3.27
CA LEU A 119 -2.89 -7.99 3.31
C LEU A 119 -3.55 -9.36 3.19
N LYS A 120 -4.64 -9.61 3.94
CA LYS A 120 -5.39 -10.88 3.86
C LYS A 120 -5.93 -11.12 2.45
N ILE A 121 -6.47 -10.07 1.82
CA ILE A 121 -7.02 -10.14 0.46
C ILE A 121 -5.89 -10.45 -0.54
N MET A 122 -4.76 -9.77 -0.43
CA MET A 122 -3.60 -10.02 -1.29
C MET A 122 -3.04 -11.43 -1.14
N GLN A 123 -3.01 -11.98 0.07
CA GLN A 123 -2.59 -13.36 0.31
C GLN A 123 -3.52 -14.36 -0.39
N VAL A 124 -4.84 -14.18 -0.31
CA VAL A 124 -5.80 -15.03 -1.02
C VAL A 124 -5.58 -14.96 -2.53
N HIS A 125 -5.34 -13.77 -3.08
CA HIS A 125 -5.05 -13.63 -4.52
C HIS A 125 -3.71 -14.24 -4.91
N TYR A 126 -2.69 -14.14 -4.06
CA TYR A 126 -1.38 -14.71 -4.32
C TYR A 126 -1.42 -16.23 -4.44
N GLU A 127 -2.13 -16.91 -3.53
CA GLU A 127 -2.27 -18.37 -3.59
C GLU A 127 -3.05 -18.82 -4.84
N LYS A 128 -4.13 -18.12 -5.21
CA LYS A 128 -4.88 -18.38 -6.46
C LYS A 128 -4.04 -18.24 -7.73
N LEU A 129 -2.97 -17.43 -7.71
CA LEU A 129 -2.07 -17.27 -8.84
C LEU A 129 -0.96 -18.32 -8.89
N LYS A 130 -0.68 -19.03 -7.79
CA LYS A 130 0.28 -20.15 -7.78
C LYS A 130 -0.34 -21.46 -8.27
N GLU A 131 -1.65 -21.60 -8.13
CA GLU A 131 -2.40 -22.78 -8.57
C GLU A 131 -2.69 -22.80 -10.09
N LYS A 132 -2.27 -21.76 -10.81
CA LYS A 132 -2.41 -21.61 -12.28
C LYS A 132 -1.06 -21.70 -12.96
#